data_AF-A0A2M8S687-F1
#
_entry.id   AF-A0A2M8S687-F1
#
_cell.length_a   1.000
_cell.length_b   1.000
_cell.length_c   1.000
_cell.angle_alpha   90.00
_cell.angle_beta   90.00
_cell.angle_gamma   90.00
#
_symmetry.space_group_name_H-M   'P 1'
#
loop_
_entity.id
_entity.type
_entity.pdbx_description
1 polymer ?
#
loop_
_entity_poly.entity_id
_entity_poly.type
_entity_poly.pdbx_seq_one_letter_code
_entity_poly.pdbx_strand_id
1 'polypeptide(L)'
;MDLQPTITQAFRSRFAAPPAFIIRAPGRVNIIGEHTDYNDGFVLPMAIDRAVWIALRPRRDRQVIVHSLDFDEAAEFSLDNLHKGKGWPEYI
;
A
#
# COMPACT_ATOMS: atom_id res chain seq x y z
N MET A 1 -13.97 4.93 -8.02
CA MET A 1 -13.93 3.82 -9.00
C MET A 1 -13.45 2.58 -8.29
N ASP A 2 -14.09 1.45 -8.54
CA ASP A 2 -13.61 0.15 -8.04
C ASP A 2 -12.37 -0.27 -8.85
N LEU A 3 -11.22 -0.40 -8.18
CA LEU A 3 -9.95 -0.78 -8.80
C LEU A 3 -9.63 -2.27 -8.62
N GLN A 4 -10.52 -3.03 -7.96
CA GLN A 4 -10.29 -4.45 -7.68
C GLN A 4 -10.03 -5.29 -8.95
N PRO A 5 -10.76 -5.14 -10.07
CA PRO A 5 -10.47 -5.89 -11.29
C PRO A 5 -9.09 -5.56 -11.87
N THR A 6 -8.75 -4.27 -11.90
CA THR A 6 -7.48 -3.77 -12.44
C THR A 6 -6.28 -4.30 -11.66
N ILE A 7 -6.30 -4.18 -10.32
CA ILE A 7 -5.19 -4.64 -9.47
C ILE A 7 -5.05 -6.17 -9.50
N THR A 8 -6.17 -6.90 -9.60
CA THR A 8 -6.16 -8.36 -9.74
C THR A 8 -5.49 -8.79 -11.03
N GLN A 9 -5.84 -8.15 -12.15
CA GLN A 9 -5.27 -8.46 -13.45
C GLN A 9 -3.78 -8.10 -13.51
N ALA A 10 -3.40 -6.92 -12.99
CA ALA A 10 -2.01 -6.50 -12.94
C ALA A 10 -1.14 -7.48 -12.12
N PHE A 11 -1.64 -7.92 -10.95
CA PHE A 11 -0.95 -8.91 -10.13
C PHE A 11 -0.76 -10.24 -10.87
N ARG A 12 -1.81 -10.75 -11.53
CA ARG A 12 -1.76 -12.00 -12.30
C ARG A 12 -0.74 -11.91 -13.44
N SER A 13 -0.75 -10.81 -14.20
CA SER A 13 0.18 -10.59 -15.30
C SER A 13 1.63 -10.54 -14.80
N ARG A 14 1.91 -9.96 -13.63
CA ARG A 14 3.27 -9.78 -13.12
C ARG A 14 3.83 -11.00 -12.38
N PHE A 15 2.99 -11.69 -11.60
CA PHE A 15 3.42 -12.75 -10.68
C PHE A 15 2.96 -14.16 -11.08
N ALA A 16 2.34 -14.30 -12.26
CA ALA A 16 1.87 -15.55 -12.86
C ALA A 16 0.96 -16.39 -11.94
N ALA A 17 0.25 -15.73 -11.03
CA ALA A 17 -0.64 -16.36 -10.06
C ALA A 17 -1.67 -15.36 -9.54
N PRO A 18 -2.83 -15.80 -9.03
CA PRO A 18 -3.78 -14.90 -8.40
C PRO A 18 -3.23 -14.35 -7.07
N PRO A 19 -3.62 -13.12 -6.69
CA PRO A 19 -3.38 -12.64 -5.33
C PRO A 19 -4.17 -13.49 -4.32
N ALA A 20 -3.64 -13.67 -3.11
CA ALA A 20 -4.37 -14.31 -2.02
C ALA A 20 -5.32 -13.31 -1.34
N PHE A 21 -4.93 -12.04 -1.29
CA PHE A 21 -5.68 -10.96 -0.67
C PHE A 21 -5.69 -9.71 -1.55
N ILE A 22 -6.79 -8.97 -1.47
CA ILE A 22 -6.90 -7.62 -2.01
C ILE A 22 -7.37 -6.74 -0.87
N ILE A 23 -6.58 -5.70 -0.58
CA ILE A 23 -6.82 -4.78 0.54
C ILE A 23 -6.97 -3.37 -0.01
N ARG A 24 -7.87 -2.59 0.58
CA ARG A 24 -8.11 -1.18 0.28
C ARG A 24 -7.95 -0.35 1.54
N ALA A 25 -7.11 0.68 1.48
CA ALA A 25 -6.95 1.67 2.54
C ALA A 25 -7.34 3.06 2.01
N PRO A 26 -8.42 3.70 2.51
CA PRO A 26 -8.80 5.03 2.05
C PRO A 26 -7.83 6.09 2.57
N GLY A 27 -7.62 7.13 1.76
CA GLY A 27 -7.07 8.38 2.26
C GLY A 27 -8.04 9.06 3.22
N ARG A 28 -7.60 10.13 3.87
CA ARG A 28 -8.41 10.89 4.81
C ARG A 28 -8.19 12.39 4.68
N VAL A 29 -9.25 13.14 4.94
CA VAL A 29 -9.20 14.57 5.19
C VAL A 29 -9.49 14.82 6.66
N ASN A 30 -8.89 15.85 7.23
CA ASN A 30 -9.26 16.34 8.55
C ASN A 30 -10.34 17.42 8.34
N ILE A 31 -11.49 17.26 8.99
CA ILE A 31 -12.57 18.27 8.93
C ILE A 31 -12.23 19.43 9.87
N ILE A 32 -11.73 19.11 11.07
CA ILE A 32 -11.26 20.05 12.08
C ILE A 32 -10.26 19.36 13.02
N GLY A 33 -9.42 20.15 13.71
CA GLY A 33 -8.40 19.65 14.65
C GLY A 33 -6.99 19.58 14.06
N GLU A 34 -6.70 20.34 13.00
CA GLU A 34 -5.34 20.38 12.42
C GLU A 34 -4.30 20.80 13.47
N HIS A 35 -3.14 20.17 13.45
CA HIS A 35 -2.01 20.43 14.36
C HIS A 35 -2.28 20.17 15.86
N THR A 36 -3.37 19.46 16.19
CA THR A 36 -3.72 19.15 17.58
C THR A 36 -3.36 17.72 18.00
N ASP A 37 -3.23 16.81 17.03
CA ASP A 37 -2.97 15.38 17.25
C ASP A 37 -1.65 15.11 17.97
N TYR A 38 -0.58 15.83 17.61
CA TYR A 38 0.71 15.75 18.30
C TYR A 38 0.78 16.55 19.60
N ASN A 39 -0.32 17.18 20.02
CA ASN A 39 -0.46 17.95 21.26
C ASN A 39 -1.57 17.36 22.18
N ASP A 40 -1.88 16.07 22.05
CA ASP A 40 -2.93 15.37 22.81
C ASP A 40 -4.34 16.00 22.67
N GLY A 41 -4.61 16.69 21.56
CA GLY A 41 -5.90 17.29 21.25
C GLY A 41 -6.85 16.36 20.48
N PHE A 42 -8.09 16.81 20.29
CA PHE A 42 -9.10 16.09 19.52
C PHE A 42 -9.03 16.40 18.03
N VAL A 43 -9.25 15.36 17.21
CA VAL A 43 -9.34 15.47 15.74
C VAL A 43 -10.66 14.90 15.23
N LEU A 44 -11.15 15.44 14.11
CA LEU A 44 -12.32 14.89 13.40
C LEU A 44 -11.94 14.55 11.95
N PRO A 45 -11.26 13.41 11.71
CA PRO A 45 -10.95 12.95 10.36
C PRO A 45 -12.13 12.25 9.70
N MET A 46 -12.13 12.25 8.38
CA MET A 46 -13.08 11.51 7.56
C MET A 46 -12.34 10.83 6.41
N ALA A 47 -12.64 9.55 6.20
CA ALA A 47 -12.15 8.80 5.03
C ALA A 47 -12.76 9.38 3.75
N ILE A 48 -11.93 9.49 2.71
CA ILE A 48 -12.38 9.92 1.37
C ILE A 48 -12.56 8.71 0.44
N ASP A 49 -13.11 8.96 -0.73
CA ASP A 49 -13.37 7.93 -1.75
C ASP A 49 -12.10 7.48 -2.50
N ARG A 50 -11.00 8.24 -2.39
CA ARG A 50 -9.66 7.89 -2.90
C ARG A 50 -8.94 6.93 -1.94
N ALA A 51 -8.29 5.90 -2.48
CA ALA A 51 -7.68 4.84 -1.69
C ALA A 51 -6.44 4.25 -2.36
N VAL A 52 -5.55 3.70 -1.55
CA VAL A 52 -4.49 2.77 -1.99
C VAL A 52 -5.08 1.36 -2.01
N TRP A 53 -4.80 0.63 -3.08
CA TRP A 53 -5.19 -0.77 -3.24
C TRP A 53 -3.94 -1.65 -3.34
N ILE A 54 -3.94 -2.78 -2.64
CA ILE A 54 -2.84 -3.74 -2.67
C ILE A 54 -3.41 -5.13 -2.97
N ALA A 55 -2.95 -5.74 -4.05
CA ALA A 55 -3.10 -7.16 -4.31
C ALA A 55 -1.83 -7.88 -3.86
N LEU A 56 -1.94 -8.87 -2.98
CA LEU A 56 -0.78 -9.53 -2.37
C LEU A 56 -0.99 -11.03 -2.16
N ARG A 57 0.11 -11.75 -2.08
CA ARG A 57 0.16 -13.18 -1.78
C ARG A 57 1.40 -13.50 -0.95
N PRO A 58 1.27 -14.18 0.20
CA PRO A 58 2.41 -14.66 0.96
C PRO A 58 3.32 -15.57 0.12
N ARG A 59 4.62 -15.43 0.29
CA ARG A 59 5.63 -16.34 -0.26
C ARG A 59 6.12 -17.28 0.83
N ARG A 60 6.76 -18.38 0.42
CA ARG A 60 7.37 -19.36 1.35
C ARG A 60 8.80 -18.97 1.75
N ASP A 61 9.43 -18.12 0.94
CA ASP A 61 10.73 -17.53 1.23
C ASP A 61 10.57 -16.22 2.01
N ARG A 62 11.68 -15.56 2.32
CA ARG A 62 11.74 -14.30 3.06
C ARG A 62 11.98 -13.10 2.13
N GLN A 63 11.66 -13.24 0.86
CA GLN A 63 11.74 -12.17 -0.13
C GLN A 63 10.40 -11.45 -0.25
N VAL A 64 10.46 -10.13 -0.40
CA VAL A 64 9.33 -9.28 -0.77
C VAL A 64 9.62 -8.74 -2.16
N ILE A 65 8.65 -8.88 -3.07
CA ILE A 65 8.70 -8.29 -4.42
C ILE A 65 7.41 -7.51 -4.58
N VAL A 66 7.52 -6.21 -4.80
CA VAL A 66 6.39 -5.29 -4.89
C VAL A 66 6.51 -4.45 -6.16
N HIS A 67 5.37 -4.06 -6.73
CA HIS A 67 5.29 -3.20 -7.90
C HIS A 67 4.24 -2.13 -7.67
N SER A 68 4.61 -0.87 -7.90
CA SER A 68 3.68 0.26 -7.91
C SER A 68 3.17 0.50 -9.32
N LEU A 69 1.85 0.49 -9.53
CA LEU A 69 1.25 0.83 -10.82
C LEU A 69 1.30 2.33 -11.12
N ASP A 70 1.25 3.17 -10.08
CA ASP A 70 1.26 4.63 -10.23
C ASP A 70 2.65 5.17 -10.58
N PHE A 71 3.71 4.51 -10.09
CA PHE A 71 5.10 4.88 -10.40
C PHE A 71 5.71 4.05 -11.53
N ASP A 72 5.07 2.95 -11.94
CA ASP A 72 5.63 1.95 -12.85
C ASP A 72 7.01 1.44 -12.42
N GLU A 73 7.18 1.22 -11.10
CA GLU A 73 8.43 0.83 -10.47
C GLU A 73 8.27 -0.46 -9.67
N ALA A 74 9.34 -1.26 -9.64
CA ALA A 74 9.45 -2.46 -8.83
C ALA A 74 10.49 -2.30 -7.73
N ALA A 75 10.24 -2.92 -6.58
CA ALA A 75 11.22 -3.07 -5.51
C ALA A 75 11.27 -4.53 -5.03
N GLU A 76 12.48 -4.99 -4.71
CA GLU A 76 12.72 -6.30 -4.13
C GLU A 76 13.66 -6.17 -2.94
N PHE A 77 13.32 -6.83 -1.84
CA PHE A 77 14.15 -6.85 -0.64
C PHE A 77 13.92 -8.11 0.19
N SER A 78 14.88 -8.41 1.07
CA SER A 78 14.83 -9.55 1.98
C SER A 78 14.40 -9.11 3.37
N LEU A 79 13.48 -9.84 3.99
CA LEU A 79 13.09 -9.65 5.39
C LEU A 79 14.22 -10.03 6.37
N ASP A 80 15.25 -10.74 5.92
CA ASP A 80 16.44 -11.06 6.72
C ASP A 80 17.46 -9.93 6.79
N ASN A 81 17.36 -8.95 5.89
CA ASN A 81 18.37 -7.92 5.73
C ASN A 81 17.73 -6.59 5.34
N LEU A 82 16.89 -6.07 6.22
CA LEU A 82 16.21 -4.80 6.03
C LEU A 82 17.17 -3.63 6.32
N HIS A 83 17.32 -2.74 5.34
CA HIS A 83 18.08 -1.51 5.45
C HIS A 83 17.22 -0.33 5.04
N LYS A 84 17.45 0.82 5.67
CA LYS A 84 16.79 2.06 5.26
C LYS A 84 17.26 2.46 3.86
N GLY A 85 16.32 2.52 2.93
CA GLY A 85 16.51 2.95 1.57
C GLY A 85 15.94 4.34 1.32
N LYS A 86 15.34 4.52 0.15
CA LYS A 86 14.77 5.78 -0.33
C LYS A 86 13.51 5.49 -1.13
N GLY A 87 12.62 6.48 -1.18
CA GLY A 87 11.43 6.43 -2.03
C GLY A 87 10.26 5.69 -1.38
N TRP A 88 9.29 5.33 -2.21
CA TRP A 88 8.05 4.70 -1.78
C TRP A 88 8.19 3.28 -1.19
N PRO A 89 9.22 2.46 -1.50
CA PRO A 89 9.32 1.12 -0.90
C PRO A 89 9.52 1.13 0.62
N GLU A 90 9.99 2.24 1.20
CA GLU A 90 10.18 2.40 2.66
C GLU A 90 8.87 2.31 3.48
N TYR A 91 7.71 2.39 2.81
CA TYR A 91 6.39 2.28 3.45
C TYR A 91 5.81 0.86 3.41
N ILE A 92 6.53 -0.09 2.80
CA ILE A 92 6.15 -1.50 2.66
C ILE A 92 6.96 -2.36 3.63
#